data_AF-A0A7C5VVU1-F1
#
_entry.id   AF-A0A7C5VVU1-F1
#
_cell.length_a   1.000
_cell.length_b   1.000
_cell.length_c   1.000
_cell.angle_alpha   90.00
_cell.angle_beta   90.00
_cell.angle_gamma   90.00
#
_symmetry.space_group_name_H-M   'P 1'
#
loop_
_entity.id
_entity.type
_entity.pdbx_description
1 polymer ?
#
loop_
_entity_poly.entity_id
_entity_poly.type
_entity_poly.pdbx_seq_one_letter_code
_entity_poly.pdbx_strand_id
1 'polypeptide(L)'
;AFWGGFPIVERNWHLYWIPLYGQPPSGLIGLDATVDTDYGLDFKFRNATNDWIAIVAWADGAWVHFEIWGTKPNWRVEVEDPVVTNVVKADPTPVFRESPDLAPGEQVVVERARDGFTVTIRRRVYEGERLIDDLTLRSTYQPSQNVTLVGPQPSPTPTQTPEGASNQSTPEPEPPLPDSPASTATPTP
;
A
#
# COMPACT_ATOMS: atom_id res chain seq x y z
N ALA A 1 -15.70 14.35 13.26
CA ALA A 1 -15.36 15.55 14.07
C ALA A 1 -15.41 16.86 13.29
N PHE A 2 -14.60 17.03 12.23
CA PHE A 2 -14.49 18.28 11.45
C PHE A 2 -15.84 18.85 10.98
N TRP A 3 -16.65 18.06 10.27
CA TRP A 3 -17.98 18.47 9.80
C TRP A 3 -19.00 18.70 10.91
N GLY A 4 -18.79 18.11 12.08
CA GLY A 4 -19.66 18.29 13.25
C GLY A 4 -19.38 19.57 14.05
N GLY A 5 -18.35 20.34 13.68
CA GLY A 5 -17.99 21.59 14.38
C GLY A 5 -17.16 21.38 15.65
N PHE A 6 -16.78 20.14 15.98
CA PHE A 6 -15.92 19.89 17.15
C PHE A 6 -14.53 20.50 16.97
N PRO A 7 -13.95 21.13 18.00
CA PRO A 7 -12.57 21.61 17.96
C PRO A 7 -11.59 20.46 17.70
N ILE A 8 -10.75 20.62 16.68
CA ILE A 8 -9.64 19.70 16.41
C ILE A 8 -8.43 20.20 17.22
N VAL A 9 -7.94 19.34 18.10
CA VAL A 9 -6.84 19.63 19.04
C VAL A 9 -5.51 19.21 18.43
N GLU A 10 -5.49 18.08 17.72
CA GLU A 10 -4.32 17.55 17.05
C GLU A 10 -4.75 16.91 15.74
N ARG A 11 -3.97 17.14 14.68
CA ARG A 11 -4.13 16.46 13.41
C ARG A 11 -2.78 16.45 12.69
N ASN A 12 -2.37 15.27 12.28
CA ASN A 12 -1.25 15.06 11.36
C ASN A 12 -1.80 14.64 10.00
N TRP A 13 -1.13 14.95 8.89
CA TRP A 13 -1.53 14.55 7.53
C TRP A 13 -0.51 13.56 6.94
N HIS A 14 -0.88 12.83 5.90
CA HIS A 14 0.03 11.90 5.23
C HIS A 14 1.18 12.64 4.53
N LEU A 15 2.33 11.97 4.38
CA LEU A 15 3.47 12.51 3.61
C LEU A 15 3.12 12.75 2.14
N TYR A 16 2.31 11.86 1.56
CA TYR A 16 1.86 11.89 0.16
C TYR A 16 0.34 12.01 0.10
N TRP A 17 -0.17 12.71 -0.93
CA TRP A 17 -1.61 12.82 -1.13
C TRP A 17 -2.20 11.54 -1.71
N ILE A 18 -3.18 10.97 -1.01
CA ILE A 18 -3.95 9.81 -1.47
C ILE A 18 -5.34 10.31 -1.91
N PRO A 19 -5.67 10.29 -3.22
CA PRO A 19 -6.91 10.91 -3.74
C PRO A 19 -8.21 10.36 -3.16
N LEU A 20 -8.18 9.15 -2.57
CA LEU A 20 -9.33 8.53 -1.94
C LEU A 20 -9.87 9.38 -0.78
N TYR A 21 -9.01 10.10 -0.05
CA TYR A 21 -9.44 10.93 1.09
C TYR A 21 -10.16 12.22 0.69
N GLY A 22 -10.04 12.64 -0.57
CA GLY A 22 -10.74 13.81 -1.10
C GLY A 22 -12.09 13.49 -1.74
N GLN A 23 -12.54 12.23 -1.70
CA GLN A 23 -13.75 11.82 -2.39
C GLN A 23 -15.02 12.25 -1.63
N PRO A 24 -16.10 12.59 -2.36
CA PRO A 24 -17.40 12.85 -1.75
C PRO A 24 -17.94 11.62 -1.00
N PRO A 25 -18.89 11.80 -0.05
CA PRO A 25 -19.61 13.05 0.22
C PRO A 25 -18.91 14.01 1.20
N SER A 26 -17.91 13.54 1.97
CA SER A 26 -17.32 14.30 3.07
C SER A 26 -15.81 14.52 2.97
N GLY A 27 -15.14 13.97 1.96
CA GLY A 27 -13.73 14.22 1.72
C GLY A 27 -13.50 15.61 1.11
N LEU A 28 -12.37 16.21 1.45
CA LEU A 28 -11.82 17.39 0.79
C LEU A 28 -10.34 17.15 0.54
N ILE A 29 -9.82 17.74 -0.54
CA ILE A 29 -8.37 17.75 -0.78
C ILE A 29 -7.69 18.40 0.43
N GLY A 30 -6.85 17.65 1.15
CA GLY A 30 -6.15 18.17 2.32
C GLY A 30 -6.70 17.77 3.69
N LEU A 31 -7.90 17.19 3.75
CA LEU A 31 -8.64 16.96 5.01
C LEU A 31 -8.27 15.65 5.72
N ASP A 32 -7.41 14.83 5.13
CA ASP A 32 -6.99 13.56 5.72
C ASP A 32 -6.31 13.74 7.08
N ALA A 33 -6.25 12.63 7.82
CA ALA A 33 -5.45 12.52 9.01
C ALA A 33 -4.63 11.23 8.95
N THR A 34 -3.41 11.26 9.50
CA THR A 34 -2.60 10.08 9.76
C THR A 34 -2.49 9.87 11.27
N VAL A 35 -2.58 8.62 11.70
CA VAL A 35 -2.38 8.19 13.09
C VAL A 35 -1.36 7.07 13.05
N ASP A 36 -0.31 7.21 13.85
CA ASP A 36 0.79 6.27 13.92
C ASP A 36 1.37 6.28 15.33
N THR A 37 1.15 5.18 16.06
CA THR A 37 1.58 5.07 17.46
C THR A 37 3.09 5.01 17.62
N ASP A 38 3.81 4.48 16.64
CA ASP A 38 5.27 4.32 16.70
C ASP A 38 5.97 5.67 16.51
N TYR A 39 5.35 6.56 15.76
CA TYR A 39 5.82 7.93 15.53
C TYR A 39 5.11 8.99 16.37
N GLY A 40 4.20 8.56 17.27
CA GLY A 40 3.44 9.46 18.15
C GLY A 40 2.51 10.43 17.40
N LEU A 41 2.08 10.07 16.19
CA LEU A 41 1.13 10.85 15.39
C LEU A 41 -0.28 10.49 15.80
N ASP A 42 -1.08 11.47 16.19
CA ASP A 42 -2.46 11.23 16.60
C ASP A 42 -3.45 12.18 15.92
N PHE A 43 -4.73 11.89 16.07
CA PHE A 43 -5.85 12.75 15.72
C PHE A 43 -6.74 12.94 16.95
N LYS A 44 -6.77 14.17 17.48
CA LYS A 44 -7.52 14.50 18.69
C LYS A 44 -8.54 15.57 18.41
N PHE A 45 -9.75 15.40 18.93
CA PHE A 45 -10.78 16.43 18.97
C PHE A 45 -11.39 16.50 20.36
N ARG A 46 -12.01 17.63 20.68
CA ARG A 46 -12.64 17.86 21.98
C ARG A 46 -14.15 17.92 21.85
N ASN A 47 -14.87 17.24 22.74
CA ASN A 47 -16.29 17.55 22.96
C ASN A 47 -16.37 18.90 23.68
N ALA A 48 -16.79 19.95 22.96
CA ALA A 48 -16.94 21.29 23.51
C ALA A 48 -18.36 21.60 24.00
N THR A 49 -19.26 20.61 23.95
CA THR A 49 -20.62 20.72 24.47
C THR A 49 -20.68 20.30 25.94
N ASN A 50 -21.77 20.65 26.62
CA ASN A 50 -22.10 20.10 27.94
C ASN A 50 -22.90 18.78 27.84
N ASP A 51 -23.10 18.29 26.62
CA ASP A 51 -23.84 17.08 26.31
C ASP A 51 -22.89 15.89 26.08
N TRP A 52 -23.45 14.69 26.11
CA TRP A 52 -22.73 13.48 25.79
C TRP A 52 -22.50 13.37 24.27
N ILE A 53 -21.43 12.66 23.94
CA ILE A 53 -21.24 12.08 22.60
C ILE A 53 -20.92 10.60 22.75
N ALA A 54 -21.27 9.81 21.74
CA ALA A 54 -20.86 8.42 21.60
C ALA A 54 -20.11 8.24 20.27
N ILE A 55 -19.05 7.43 20.30
CA ILE A 55 -18.36 6.98 19.09
C ILE A 55 -18.95 5.62 18.75
N VAL A 56 -19.66 5.55 17.62
CA VAL A 56 -20.25 4.32 17.11
C VAL A 56 -19.36 3.82 16.00
N ALA A 57 -18.91 2.57 16.11
CA ALA A 57 -18.02 1.96 15.13
C ALA A 57 -18.57 0.61 14.67
N TRP A 58 -18.48 0.33 13.38
CA TRP A 58 -18.82 -0.97 12.80
C TRP A 58 -18.00 -1.23 11.54
N ALA A 59 -17.99 -2.48 11.08
CA ALA A 59 -17.35 -2.87 9.83
C ALA A 59 -18.34 -3.62 8.93
N ASP A 60 -18.22 -3.44 7.62
CA ASP A 60 -19.06 -4.11 6.61
C ASP A 60 -18.28 -5.10 5.72
N GLY A 61 -17.02 -5.39 6.10
CA GLY A 61 -16.11 -6.27 5.37
C GLY A 61 -15.24 -5.56 4.33
N ALA A 62 -15.61 -4.35 3.90
CA ALA A 62 -14.78 -3.51 3.03
C ALA A 62 -14.30 -2.24 3.75
N TRP A 63 -15.12 -1.71 4.65
CA TRP A 63 -14.88 -0.46 5.35
C TRP A 63 -15.07 -0.63 6.85
N VAL A 64 -14.30 0.16 7.61
CA VAL A 64 -14.58 0.43 9.02
C VAL A 64 -15.16 1.84 9.09
N HIS A 65 -16.34 1.93 9.69
CA HIS A 65 -17.09 3.17 9.82
C HIS A 65 -17.01 3.69 11.23
N PHE A 66 -16.97 5.01 11.37
CA PHE A 66 -17.02 5.71 12.64
C PHE A 66 -18.01 6.87 12.53
N GLU A 67 -18.95 6.92 13.46
CA GLU A 67 -19.88 8.02 13.61
C GLU A 67 -19.80 8.64 15.00
N ILE A 68 -20.14 9.92 15.09
CA ILE A 68 -20.30 10.62 16.36
C ILE A 68 -21.79 10.84 16.56
N TRP A 69 -22.36 10.16 17.53
CA TRP A 69 -23.76 10.33 17.95
C TRP A 69 -23.81 11.22 19.19
N GLY A 70 -24.91 11.92 19.41
CA GLY A 70 -25.08 12.79 20.57
C GLY A 70 -26.22 13.77 20.39
N THR A 71 -26.31 14.73 21.32
CA THR A 71 -27.21 15.88 21.19
C THR A 71 -26.71 16.80 20.08
N LYS A 72 -27.58 17.14 19.12
CA LYS A 72 -27.22 18.07 18.04
C LYS A 72 -26.93 19.46 18.62
N PRO A 73 -25.70 20.01 18.47
CA PRO A 73 -25.39 21.35 18.94
C PRO A 73 -26.17 22.41 18.15
N ASN A 74 -26.45 23.56 18.77
CA ASN A 74 -27.13 24.70 18.12
C ASN A 74 -26.15 25.61 17.33
N TRP A 75 -25.07 25.05 16.81
CA TRP A 75 -24.12 25.77 15.96
C TRP A 75 -24.27 25.36 14.49
N ARG A 76 -23.79 26.23 13.61
CA ARG A 76 -23.61 25.96 12.19
C ARG A 76 -22.13 25.93 11.84
N VAL A 77 -21.78 25.10 10.87
CA VAL A 77 -20.40 24.95 10.37
C VAL A 77 -20.34 25.49 8.95
N GLU A 78 -19.42 26.40 8.70
CA GLU A 78 -19.05 26.88 7.37
C GLU A 78 -17.66 26.35 7.02
N VAL A 79 -17.51 25.81 5.82
CA VAL A 79 -16.22 25.31 5.30
C VAL A 79 -15.98 26.00 3.97
N GLU A 80 -14.81 26.61 3.82
CA GLU A 80 -14.35 27.19 2.57
C GLU A 80 -13.75 26.11 1.66
N ASP A 81 -13.75 26.35 0.35
CA ASP A 81 -13.10 25.45 -0.60
C ASP A 81 -11.59 25.34 -0.32
N PRO A 82 -11.00 24.14 -0.48
CA PRO A 82 -9.56 23.97 -0.29
C PRO A 82 -8.74 24.84 -1.23
N VAL A 83 -7.75 25.55 -0.68
CA VAL A 83 -6.83 26.39 -1.46
C VAL A 83 -5.52 25.64 -1.67
N VAL A 84 -5.29 25.15 -2.89
CA VAL A 84 -4.08 24.43 -3.30
C VAL A 84 -3.02 25.41 -3.84
N THR A 85 -1.79 25.27 -3.37
CA THR A 85 -0.64 26.13 -3.69
C THR A 85 0.65 25.30 -3.75
N ASN A 86 1.74 25.91 -4.23
CA ASN A 86 3.09 25.29 -4.23
C ASN A 86 3.11 23.89 -4.85
N VAL A 87 2.46 23.71 -5.99
CA VAL A 87 2.39 22.42 -6.68
C VAL A 87 3.79 22.06 -7.19
N VAL A 88 4.24 20.86 -6.83
CA VAL A 88 5.50 20.26 -7.30
C VAL A 88 5.15 19.06 -8.14
N LYS A 89 5.51 19.09 -9.42
CA LYS A 89 5.22 17.99 -10.35
C LYS A 89 5.99 16.73 -9.96
N ALA A 90 5.29 15.60 -9.95
CA ALA A 90 5.95 14.32 -9.81
C ALA A 90 6.76 13.97 -11.05
N ASP A 91 7.90 13.31 -10.83
CA ASP A 91 8.64 12.66 -11.91
C ASP A 91 7.88 11.37 -12.31
N PRO A 92 7.40 11.26 -13.56
CA PRO A 92 6.64 10.10 -14.00
C PRO A 92 7.54 8.88 -14.28
N THR A 93 8.87 9.03 -14.25
CA THR A 93 9.84 7.98 -14.60
C THR A 93 9.63 6.74 -13.71
N PRO A 94 9.37 5.55 -14.30
CA PRO A 94 9.26 4.32 -13.53
C PRO A 94 10.59 3.93 -12.90
N VAL A 95 10.54 3.57 -11.62
CA VAL A 95 11.66 3.04 -10.84
C VAL A 95 11.34 1.59 -10.48
N PHE A 96 12.21 0.67 -10.87
CA PHE A 96 12.12 -0.73 -10.48
C PHE A 96 13.12 -1.02 -9.37
N ARG A 97 12.66 -1.65 -8.28
CA ARG A 97 13.49 -2.05 -7.15
C ARG A 97 13.33 -3.53 -6.90
N GLU A 98 14.43 -4.25 -6.79
CA GLU A 98 14.35 -5.66 -6.42
C GLU A 98 13.87 -5.79 -4.97
N SER A 99 12.98 -6.75 -4.72
CA SER A 99 12.53 -7.13 -3.38
C SER A 99 12.71 -8.64 -3.19
N PRO A 100 13.42 -9.07 -2.11
CA PRO A 100 13.56 -10.49 -1.81
C PRO A 100 12.24 -11.14 -1.35
N ASP A 101 11.24 -10.32 -1.00
CA ASP A 101 9.93 -10.80 -0.55
C ASP A 101 9.00 -11.20 -1.71
N LEU A 102 9.41 -10.96 -2.96
CA LEU A 102 8.65 -11.30 -4.17
C LEU A 102 9.26 -12.51 -4.88
N ALA A 103 8.42 -13.37 -5.45
CA ALA A 103 8.88 -14.51 -6.24
C ALA A 103 9.55 -14.05 -7.56
N PRO A 104 10.49 -14.82 -8.14
CA PRO A 104 11.09 -14.46 -9.42
C PRO A 104 10.05 -14.18 -10.51
N GLY A 105 10.13 -12.99 -11.12
CA GLY A 105 9.20 -12.52 -12.15
C GLY A 105 7.92 -11.85 -11.62
N GLU A 106 7.66 -11.88 -10.31
CA GLU A 106 6.56 -11.15 -9.67
C GLU A 106 6.84 -9.64 -9.66
N GLN A 107 5.78 -8.83 -9.78
CA GLN A 107 5.87 -7.37 -9.73
C GLN A 107 4.72 -6.77 -8.92
N VAL A 108 5.04 -5.80 -8.06
CA VAL A 108 4.06 -5.09 -7.25
C VAL A 108 4.30 -3.59 -7.34
N VAL A 109 3.29 -2.83 -7.78
CA VAL A 109 3.35 -1.36 -7.76
C VAL A 109 3.11 -0.89 -6.33
N VAL A 110 4.13 -0.32 -5.71
CA VAL A 110 4.08 0.15 -4.31
C VAL A 110 3.92 1.67 -4.19
N GLU A 111 4.26 2.41 -5.25
CA GLU A 111 4.12 3.86 -5.29
C GLU A 111 3.66 4.30 -6.68
N ARG A 112 2.77 5.29 -6.74
CA ARG A 112 2.33 5.91 -8.00
C ARG A 112 2.71 7.38 -7.97
N ALA A 113 3.22 7.88 -9.09
CA ALA A 113 3.62 9.27 -9.24
C ALA A 113 2.39 10.19 -9.08
N ARG A 114 2.48 11.12 -8.12
CA ARG A 114 1.45 12.14 -7.85
C ARG A 114 2.12 13.42 -7.44
N ASP A 115 1.60 14.52 -7.95
CA ASP A 115 2.10 15.86 -7.62
C ASP A 115 2.04 16.12 -6.12
N GLY A 116 3.09 16.74 -5.59
CA GLY A 116 3.10 17.33 -4.26
C GLY A 116 2.45 18.70 -4.30
N PHE A 117 1.96 19.18 -3.16
CA PHE A 117 1.37 20.51 -3.04
C PHE A 117 1.16 20.89 -1.57
N THR A 118 0.94 22.17 -1.31
CA THR A 118 0.40 22.66 -0.04
C THR A 118 -1.08 22.96 -0.21
N VAL A 119 -1.90 22.59 0.76
CA VAL A 119 -3.33 22.92 0.77
C VAL A 119 -3.73 23.48 2.13
N THR A 120 -4.64 24.45 2.09
CA THR A 120 -5.25 25.05 3.27
C THR A 120 -6.76 24.88 3.21
N ILE A 121 -7.37 24.49 4.33
CA ILE A 121 -8.83 24.41 4.51
C ILE A 121 -9.18 25.26 5.71
N ARG A 122 -10.13 26.19 5.55
CA ARG A 122 -10.65 26.99 6.65
C ARG A 122 -12.07 26.56 7.00
N ARG A 123 -12.30 26.34 8.29
CA ARG A 123 -13.61 26.04 8.87
C ARG A 123 -13.94 27.07 9.93
N ARG A 124 -15.15 27.62 9.88
CA ARG A 124 -15.69 28.52 10.90
C ARG A 124 -16.95 27.91 11.51
N VAL A 125 -17.06 27.95 12.83
CA VAL A 125 -18.22 27.44 13.57
C VAL A 125 -18.89 28.60 14.30
N TYR A 126 -20.20 28.73 14.15
CA TYR A 126 -20.98 29.83 14.70
C TYR A 126 -22.13 29.33 15.55
N GLU A 127 -22.29 29.88 16.75
CA GLU A 127 -23.50 29.74 17.56
C GLU A 127 -24.35 31.01 17.38
N GLY A 128 -25.43 30.89 16.62
CA GLY A 128 -26.12 32.07 16.07
C GLY A 128 -25.18 32.90 15.16
N GLU A 129 -24.98 34.17 15.51
CA GLU A 129 -24.03 35.07 14.80
C GLU A 129 -22.63 35.07 15.44
N ARG A 130 -22.47 34.48 16.62
CA ARG A 130 -21.20 34.49 17.35
C ARG A 130 -20.27 33.42 16.79
N LEU A 131 -19.11 33.83 16.30
CA LEU A 131 -18.01 32.93 15.94
C LEU A 131 -17.46 32.27 17.21
N ILE A 132 -17.44 30.94 17.25
CA ILE A 132 -16.98 30.16 18.40
C ILE A 132 -15.73 29.31 18.11
N ASP A 133 -15.42 29.06 16.83
CA ASP A 133 -14.21 28.38 16.39
C ASP A 133 -13.84 28.84 14.97
N ASP A 134 -12.55 29.09 14.73
CA ASP A 134 -11.98 29.43 13.43
C ASP A 134 -10.71 28.62 13.24
N LEU A 135 -10.87 27.50 12.53
CA LEU A 135 -9.83 26.50 12.33
C LEU A 135 -9.28 26.63 10.91
N THR A 136 -7.96 26.82 10.82
CA THR A 136 -7.23 26.71 9.55
C THR A 136 -6.36 25.47 9.59
N LEU A 137 -6.70 24.47 8.78
CA LEU A 137 -5.88 23.29 8.56
C LEU A 137 -4.93 23.56 7.39
N ARG A 138 -3.66 23.24 7.57
CA ARG A 138 -2.65 23.26 6.51
C ARG A 138 -2.04 21.88 6.39
N SER A 139 -1.92 21.38 5.16
CA SER A 139 -1.25 20.13 4.83
C SER A 139 -0.23 20.40 3.71
N THR A 140 0.94 19.77 3.79
CA THR A 140 1.97 19.84 2.75
C THR A 140 2.37 18.42 2.36
N TYR A 141 2.06 18.05 1.11
CA TYR A 141 2.37 16.74 0.54
C TYR A 141 3.60 16.84 -0.36
N GLN A 142 4.45 15.82 -0.29
CA GLN A 142 5.57 15.65 -1.21
C GLN A 142 5.07 15.04 -2.53
N PRO A 143 5.76 15.29 -3.66
CA PRO A 143 5.53 14.50 -4.86
C PRO A 143 5.98 13.06 -4.63
N SER A 144 5.17 12.10 -5.07
CA SER A 144 5.51 10.68 -5.07
C SER A 144 6.05 10.23 -6.43
N GLN A 145 6.67 9.06 -6.48
CA GLN A 145 7.28 8.44 -7.67
C GLN A 145 6.47 7.24 -8.17
N ASN A 146 6.78 6.76 -9.37
CA ASN A 146 6.31 5.46 -9.85
C ASN A 146 7.31 4.38 -9.42
N VAL A 147 7.02 3.63 -8.36
CA VAL A 147 7.89 2.56 -7.87
C VAL A 147 7.20 1.20 -8.00
N THR A 148 7.85 0.29 -8.72
CA THR A 148 7.46 -1.11 -8.84
C THR A 148 8.52 -1.99 -8.19
N LEU A 149 8.13 -2.75 -7.18
CA LEU A 149 8.97 -3.82 -6.66
C LEU A 149 8.93 -5.00 -7.65
N VAL A 150 10.08 -5.60 -7.90
CA VAL A 150 10.21 -6.79 -8.76
C VAL A 150 10.91 -7.90 -7.99
N GLY A 151 10.50 -9.14 -8.20
CA GLY A 151 11.21 -10.30 -7.68
C GLY A 151 12.61 -10.42 -8.29
N PRO A 152 13.54 -11.06 -7.56
CA PRO A 152 14.91 -11.23 -8.05
C PRO A 152 14.91 -12.00 -9.36
N GLN A 153 15.80 -11.64 -10.26
CA GLN A 153 16.01 -12.43 -11.46
C GLN A 153 16.46 -13.85 -11.04
N PRO A 154 15.88 -14.91 -11.62
CA PRO A 154 16.39 -16.25 -11.37
C PRO A 154 17.88 -16.26 -11.76
N SER A 155 18.76 -16.62 -10.83
CA SER A 155 20.18 -16.80 -11.15
C SER A 155 20.26 -17.78 -12.33
N PRO A 156 21.07 -17.48 -13.37
CA PRO A 156 21.26 -18.46 -14.43
C PRO A 156 21.75 -19.74 -13.77
N THR A 157 20.98 -20.83 -13.95
CA THR A 157 21.44 -22.15 -13.54
C THR A 157 22.82 -22.35 -14.15
N PRO A 158 23.87 -22.66 -13.39
CA PRO A 158 25.16 -22.95 -14.00
C PRO A 158 24.93 -24.09 -14.98
N THR A 159 25.07 -23.79 -16.28
CA THR A 159 25.12 -24.81 -17.32
C THR A 159 26.20 -25.78 -16.88
N GLN A 160 25.81 -26.99 -16.50
CA GLN A 160 26.77 -28.08 -16.37
C GLN A 160 27.38 -28.24 -17.77
N THR A 161 28.61 -27.76 -17.94
CA THR A 161 29.44 -28.10 -19.08
C THR A 161 29.46 -29.63 -19.18
N PRO A 162 29.10 -30.23 -20.32
CA PRO A 162 29.28 -31.67 -20.48
C PRO A 162 30.77 -31.95 -20.40
N GLU A 163 31.19 -32.58 -19.30
CA GLU A 163 32.55 -33.09 -19.15
C GLU A 163 32.64 -34.39 -19.97
N GLY A 164 33.19 -34.27 -21.18
CA GLY A 164 33.62 -35.38 -22.01
C GLY A 164 34.76 -34.87 -22.90
N ALA A 165 35.93 -35.50 -23.02
CA ALA A 165 36.22 -36.91 -22.81
C ALA A 165 37.75 -37.20 -22.70
N SER A 166 38.01 -38.47 -22.38
CA SER A 166 39.23 -39.29 -22.47
C SER A 166 39.96 -39.48 -21.12
N ASN A 167 40.17 -40.71 -20.64
CA ASN A 167 40.71 -41.86 -21.39
C ASN A 167 40.23 -43.26 -20.91
N GLN A 168 40.41 -44.22 -21.83
CA GLN A 168 39.91 -45.60 -21.95
C GLN A 168 40.44 -46.66 -20.95
N SER A 169 39.67 -47.74 -20.75
CA SER A 169 40.07 -49.18 -20.88
C SER A 169 38.82 -50.09 -20.67
N THR A 170 38.29 -50.74 -21.72
CA THR A 170 38.36 -52.18 -22.08
C THR A 170 37.41 -53.11 -21.27
N PRO A 171 36.61 -54.00 -21.90
CA PRO A 171 35.41 -54.60 -21.28
C PRO A 171 35.68 -55.90 -20.51
N GLU A 172 34.86 -56.19 -19.49
CA GLU A 172 34.84 -57.45 -18.72
C GLU A 172 33.46 -58.12 -18.86
N PRO A 173 33.36 -59.47 -18.93
CA PRO A 173 32.26 -60.16 -19.60
C PRO A 173 31.04 -60.44 -18.73
N GLU A 174 29.91 -60.67 -19.40
CA GLU A 174 28.58 -60.98 -18.86
C GLU A 174 28.53 -62.37 -18.18
N PRO A 175 27.81 -62.53 -17.04
CA PRO A 175 27.61 -63.83 -16.40
C PRO A 175 26.58 -64.73 -17.14
N PRO A 176 26.61 -66.06 -16.93
CA PRO A 176 26.07 -67.05 -17.87
C PRO A 176 24.55 -67.28 -17.77
N LEU A 177 23.95 -67.66 -18.92
CA LEU A 177 22.59 -68.19 -19.07
C LEU A 177 22.53 -69.70 -18.70
N PRO A 178 21.46 -70.19 -18.05
CA PRO A 178 21.18 -71.62 -17.96
C PRO A 178 20.34 -72.18 -19.14
N ASP A 179 20.55 -73.47 -19.38
CA ASP A 179 20.44 -74.23 -20.64
C ASP A 179 19.06 -74.56 -21.23
N SER A 180 19.13 -74.83 -22.54
CA SER A 180 18.12 -75.27 -23.53
C SER A 180 17.83 -76.79 -23.50
N PRO A 181 16.87 -77.32 -24.31
CA PRO A 181 17.29 -78.42 -25.18
C PRO A 181 16.68 -78.51 -26.61
N ALA A 182 17.54 -79.09 -27.49
CA ALA A 182 17.30 -79.93 -28.69
C ALA A 182 16.93 -79.23 -30.02
N SER A 183 17.43 -79.63 -31.22
CA SER A 183 17.88 -80.96 -31.67
C SER A 183 18.65 -80.93 -33.03
N THR A 184 19.67 -81.82 -33.17
CA THR A 184 20.12 -82.63 -34.37
C THR A 184 20.52 -81.95 -35.71
N ALA A 185 21.46 -82.42 -36.57
CA ALA A 185 22.53 -83.43 -36.58
C ALA A 185 23.27 -83.38 -37.98
N THR A 186 24.62 -83.29 -37.98
CA THR A 186 25.68 -84.01 -38.79
C THR A 186 25.64 -84.11 -40.36
N PRO A 187 26.62 -84.73 -41.09
CA PRO A 187 28.11 -84.62 -41.27
C PRO A 187 28.56 -84.26 -42.75
N THR A 188 29.73 -83.65 -43.02
CA THR A 188 31.09 -84.17 -43.48
C THR A 188 31.17 -84.75 -44.92
N PRO A 189 32.30 -84.65 -45.67
CA PRO A 189 33.62 -85.23 -45.37
C PRO A 189 34.77 -84.22 -45.21
#